data_AF-A0A1E1WLB2-F1
#
_entry.id   AF-A0A1E1WLB2-F1
#
_cell.length_a   1.000
_cell.length_b   1.000
_cell.length_c   1.000
_cell.angle_alpha   90.00
_cell.angle_beta   90.00
_cell.angle_gamma   90.00
#
_symmetry.space_group_name_H-M   'P 1'
#
loop_
_entity.id
_entity.type
_entity.pdbx_description
1 polymer ?
#
loop_
_entity_poly.entity_id
_entity_poly.type
_entity_poly.pdbx_seq_one_letter_code
_entity_poly.pdbx_strand_id
1 'polypeptide(L)'
;KIQEIQSQSISGTIPRSVEIELQGDLVGTACPGDVLSVTGVVQVRGESKGGEDGKRAARLLQLYIEAVSVHSQRNLSNPTLAFTLKDYYAIQEIHASEDVFRLL
;
A
#
# COMPACT_ATOMS: atom_id res chain seq x y z
N LYS A 1 3.11 1.82 9.24
CA LYS A 1 3.31 3.27 8.97
C LYS A 1 3.46 3.44 7.46
N ILE A 2 2.73 4.37 6.86
CA ILE A 2 2.88 4.72 5.44
C ILE A 2 3.25 6.20 5.30
N GLN A 3 3.73 6.59 4.12
CA GLN A 3 4.13 7.95 3.81
C GLN A 3 3.41 8.45 2.54
N GLU A 4 3.11 9.75 2.49
CA GLU A 4 2.58 10.40 1.29
C GLU A 4 3.56 10.32 0.11
N ILE A 5 3.03 10.23 -1.11
CA ILE A 5 3.84 10.29 -2.34
C ILE A 5 4.21 11.75 -2.61
N GLN A 6 5.50 12.03 -2.85
CA GLN A 6 6.02 13.40 -3.01
C GLN A 6 5.35 14.20 -4.12
N SER A 7 4.91 13.57 -5.21
CA SER A 7 4.22 14.24 -6.32
C SER A 7 2.89 14.90 -5.92
N GLN A 8 2.33 14.52 -4.77
CA GLN A 8 1.10 15.08 -4.21
C GLN A 8 1.37 16.13 -3.11
N SER A 9 2.64 16.38 -2.78
CA SER A 9 3.05 17.33 -1.75
C SER A 9 3.49 18.66 -2.33
N ILE A 10 3.42 19.73 -1.52
CA ILE A 10 3.96 21.04 -1.90
C ILE A 10 5.48 20.90 -2.04
N SER A 11 6.02 21.34 -3.18
CA SER A 11 7.46 21.26 -3.45
C SER A 11 8.29 21.85 -2.32
N GLY A 12 9.34 21.13 -1.90
CA GLY A 12 10.22 21.52 -0.79
C GLY A 12 9.72 21.15 0.61
N THR A 13 8.55 20.51 0.75
CA THR A 13 8.06 20.03 2.04
C THR A 13 8.48 18.57 2.32
N ILE A 14 8.56 18.22 3.61
CA ILE A 14 8.82 16.85 4.05
C ILE A 14 7.49 16.07 3.96
N PRO A 15 7.43 14.92 3.26
CA PRO A 15 6.22 14.11 3.18
C PRO A 15 5.75 13.65 4.56
N ARG A 16 4.44 13.72 4.81
CA ARG A 16 3.90 13.29 6.09
C ARG A 16 3.70 11.78 6.11
N SER A 17 3.60 11.24 7.31
CA SER A 17 3.33 9.82 7.54
C SER A 17 2.11 9.64 8.43
N VAL A 18 1.44 8.51 8.26
CA VAL A 18 0.32 8.08 9.10
C VAL A 18 0.50 6.63 9.52
N GLU A 19 0.01 6.30 10.71
CA GLU A 19 -0.08 4.93 11.18
C GLU A 19 -1.33 4.25 10.63
N ILE A 20 -1.17 2.99 10.24
CA ILE A 20 -2.25 2.17 9.71
C ILE A 20 -2.19 0.85 10.44
N GLU A 21 -3.35 0.40 10.90
CA GLU A 21 -3.54 -0.90 11.50
C GLU A 21 -4.21 -1.82 10.48
N LEU A 22 -3.59 -2.97 10.23
CA LEU A 22 -4.12 -4.05 9.39
C LEU A 22 -4.56 -5.17 10.31
N GLN A 23 -5.74 -5.73 10.08
CA GLN A 23 -6.29 -6.83 10.87
C GLN A 23 -6.78 -7.96 9.94
N GLY A 24 -6.92 -9.16 10.49
CA GLY A 24 -7.47 -10.31 9.78
C GLY A 24 -6.72 -10.64 8.49
N ASP A 25 -7.48 -10.70 7.39
CA ASP A 25 -7.01 -11.04 6.04
C ASP A 25 -6.15 -9.96 5.38
N LEU A 26 -6.18 -8.72 5.90
CA LEU A 26 -5.30 -7.65 5.42
C LEU A 26 -3.85 -7.79 5.92
N VAL A 27 -3.59 -8.64 6.91
CA VAL A 27 -2.24 -8.83 7.46
C VAL A 27 -1.34 -9.50 6.39
N GLY A 28 -0.20 -8.87 6.11
CA GLY A 28 0.76 -9.36 5.10
C GLY A 28 0.47 -8.90 3.65
N THR A 29 -0.60 -8.13 3.43
CA THR A 29 -0.95 -7.62 2.09
C THR A 29 -0.05 -6.47 1.58
N ALA A 30 0.82 -5.94 2.44
CA ALA A 30 1.73 -4.84 2.13
C ALA A 30 3.19 -5.23 2.45
N CYS A 31 4.11 -4.85 1.57
CA CYS A 31 5.55 -4.97 1.77
C CYS A 31 6.22 -3.60 1.90
N PRO A 32 7.38 -3.50 2.58
CA PRO A 32 8.18 -2.29 2.60
C PRO A 32 8.55 -1.85 1.18
N GLY A 33 8.36 -0.57 0.88
CA GLY A 33 8.61 0.01 -0.44
C GLY A 33 7.40 0.01 -1.38
N ASP A 34 6.29 -0.63 -1.01
CA ASP A 34 5.07 -0.63 -1.82
C ASP A 34 4.47 0.78 -1.96
N VAL A 35 4.00 1.08 -3.17
CA VAL A 35 3.06 2.17 -3.40
C VAL A 35 1.65 1.60 -3.24
N LEU A 36 0.93 2.12 -2.25
CA LEU A 36 -0.36 1.59 -1.81
C LEU A 36 -1.45 2.66 -1.87
N SER A 37 -2.67 2.24 -2.13
CA SER A 37 -3.89 2.99 -1.83
C SER A 37 -4.62 2.28 -0.71
N VAL A 38 -4.91 3.00 0.38
CA VAL A 38 -5.56 2.43 1.57
C VAL A 38 -6.89 3.14 1.80
N THR A 39 -7.96 2.37 2.00
CA THR A 39 -9.25 2.87 2.48
C THR A 39 -9.46 2.36 3.91
N GLY A 40 -9.92 3.23 4.80
CA GLY A 40 -10.09 2.87 6.19
C GLY A 40 -10.85 3.94 6.98
N VAL A 41 -11.04 3.67 8.27
CA VAL A 41 -11.68 4.58 9.21
C VAL A 41 -10.60 5.28 10.04
N VAL A 42 -10.70 6.60 10.16
CA VAL A 42 -9.80 7.36 11.04
C VAL A 42 -10.22 7.12 12.49
N GLN A 43 -9.31 6.56 13.28
CA GLN A 43 -9.50 6.23 14.67
C GLN A 43 -8.60 7.11 15.55
N VAL A 44 -8.99 7.23 16.82
CA VAL A 44 -8.27 7.99 17.84
C VAL A 44 -7.86 7.04 18.97
N ARG A 45 -6.59 7.06 19.36
CA ARG A 45 -6.10 6.45 20.60
C ARG A 45 -5.62 7.54 21.55
N GLY A 46 -6.10 7.51 22.79
CA GLY A 46 -5.60 8.36 23.86
C GLY A 46 -4.71 7.56 24.79
N GLU A 47 -3.54 8.08 25.14
CA GLU A 47 -2.73 7.52 26.21
C GLU A 47 -3.29 7.97 27.57
N SER A 48 -4.17 7.17 28.19
CA SER A 48 -4.56 7.43 29.58
C SER A 48 -3.48 6.90 30.52
N LYS A 49 -2.43 7.68 30.76
CA LYS A 49 -1.58 7.45 31.93
C LYS A 49 -2.30 8.05 33.13
N GLY A 50 -2.86 7.23 34.02
CA GLY A 50 -3.62 7.72 35.18
C GLY A 50 -2.81 8.69 36.06
N GLY A 51 -3.48 9.65 36.70
CA GLY A 51 -2.88 10.68 37.56
C GLY A 51 -3.12 12.12 37.08
N GLU A 52 -2.53 13.12 37.75
CA GLU A 52 -2.61 14.54 37.33
C GLU A 52 -1.97 14.78 35.95
N ASP A 53 -0.93 14.02 35.60
CA ASP A 53 -0.38 13.95 34.24
C ASP A 53 -1.36 13.33 33.22
N GLY A 54 -2.33 12.55 33.68
CA GLY A 54 -3.40 11.97 32.86
C GLY A 54 -4.37 12.99 32.28
N LYS A 55 -4.57 14.14 32.95
CA LYS A 55 -5.38 15.25 32.40
C LYS A 55 -4.65 16.00 31.28
N ARG A 56 -3.31 16.04 31.32
CA ARG A 56 -2.48 16.58 30.23
C ARG A 56 -2.30 15.57 29.10
N ALA A 57 -2.12 14.29 29.43
CA ALA A 57 -2.05 13.18 28.48
C ALA A 57 -3.36 12.96 27.71
N ALA A 58 -4.52 13.23 28.34
CA ALA A 58 -5.83 13.25 27.68
C ALA A 58 -5.94 14.23 26.49
N ARG A 59 -4.98 15.15 26.33
CA ARG A 59 -4.91 16.10 25.21
C ARG A 59 -4.04 15.63 24.03
N LEU A 60 -3.27 14.56 24.20
CA LEU A 60 -2.47 13.93 23.15
C LEU A 60 -3.25 12.75 22.56
N LEU A 61 -4.08 13.07 21.58
CA LEU A 61 -4.81 12.08 20.80
C LEU A 61 -3.96 11.67 19.61
N GLN A 62 -3.63 10.38 19.52
CA GLN A 62 -2.94 9.80 18.37
C GLN A 62 -3.96 9.33 17.35
N LEU A 63 -3.89 9.90 16.15
CA LEU A 63 -4.72 9.49 15.02
C LEU A 63 -4.04 8.35 14.25
N TYR A 64 -4.83 7.36 13.87
CA TYR A 64 -4.40 6.28 12.98
C TYR A 64 -5.55 5.86 12.07
N ILE A 65 -5.25 5.09 11.03
CA ILE A 65 -6.25 4.54 10.13
C ILE A 65 -6.41 3.06 10.43
N GLU A 66 -7.62 2.64 10.76
CA GLU A 66 -8.00 1.23 10.75
C GLU A 66 -8.38 0.85 9.32
N ALA A 67 -7.58 -0.02 8.68
CA ALA A 67 -7.76 -0.32 7.27
C ALA A 67 -8.97 -1.23 7.02
N VAL A 68 -9.73 -0.90 5.99
CA VAL A 68 -10.83 -1.71 5.44
C VAL A 68 -10.38 -2.37 4.13
N SER A 69 -9.56 -1.67 3.33
CA SER A 69 -8.97 -2.25 2.11
C SER A 69 -7.59 -1.68 1.82
N VAL A 70 -6.74 -2.52 1.25
CA VAL A 70 -5.39 -2.17 0.79
C VAL A 70 -5.26 -2.59 -0.65
N HIS A 71 -4.95 -1.64 -1.53
CA HIS A 71 -4.64 -1.90 -2.92
C HIS A 71 -3.16 -1.59 -3.17
N SER A 72 -2.42 -2.58 -3.66
CA SER A 72 -1.00 -2.46 -3.94
C SER A 72 -0.75 -2.29 -5.43
N GLN A 73 0.09 -1.32 -5.80
CA GLN A 73 0.54 -1.14 -7.18
C GLN A 73 1.75 -2.02 -7.53
N ARG A 74 2.10 -2.99 -6.68
CA ARG A 74 3.15 -3.96 -6.99
C ARG A 74 2.82 -4.68 -8.30
N ASN A 75 3.70 -4.52 -9.28
CA ASN A 75 3.76 -5.37 -10.48
C ASN A 75 4.35 -6.76 -10.17
N LEU A 76 4.22 -7.26 -8.94
CA LEU A 76 4.56 -8.65 -8.63
C LEU A 76 3.46 -9.52 -9.20
N SER A 77 3.74 -10.20 -10.31
CA SER A 77 2.89 -11.23 -10.94
C SER A 77 1.42 -10.92 -10.72
N ASN A 78 0.93 -9.88 -11.38
CA ASN A 78 -0.40 -9.35 -11.19
C ASN A 78 -1.38 -10.54 -11.05
N PRO A 79 -2.03 -10.78 -9.89
CA PRO A 79 -2.93 -11.93 -9.74
C PRO A 79 -4.15 -11.82 -10.67
N THR A 80 -4.34 -10.66 -11.30
CA THR A 80 -5.27 -10.45 -12.42
C THR A 80 -4.65 -10.62 -13.80
N LEU A 81 -3.37 -11.01 -13.91
CA LEU A 81 -2.73 -11.43 -15.16
C LEU A 81 -3.33 -12.77 -15.57
N ALA A 82 -4.56 -12.70 -16.03
CA ALA A 82 -5.26 -13.78 -16.65
C ALA A 82 -4.74 -13.87 -18.08
N PHE A 83 -4.01 -14.93 -18.39
CA PHE A 83 -3.67 -15.21 -19.77
C PHE A 83 -4.95 -15.50 -20.54
N THR A 84 -5.19 -14.70 -21.56
CA THR A 84 -6.28 -14.92 -22.51
C THR A 84 -5.83 -15.91 -23.58
N LEU A 85 -6.80 -16.45 -24.33
CA LEU A 85 -6.48 -17.29 -25.50
C LEU A 85 -5.66 -16.52 -26.56
N LYS A 86 -5.84 -15.19 -26.63
CA LYS A 86 -5.05 -14.33 -27.52
C LYS A 86 -3.59 -14.29 -27.08
N ASP A 87 -3.34 -14.16 -25.78
CA ASP A 87 -1.98 -14.17 -25.22
C ASP A 87 -1.29 -15.51 -25.51
N TYR A 88 -2.04 -16.63 -25.39
CA TYR A 88 -1.53 -17.95 -25.74
C TYR A 88 -1.04 -18.04 -27.19
N TYR A 89 -1.85 -17.61 -28.17
CA TYR A 89 -1.43 -17.64 -29.58
C TYR A 89 -0.27 -16.68 -29.87
N ALA A 90 -0.28 -15.49 -29.27
CA ALA A 90 0.82 -14.54 -29.43
C ALA A 90 2.15 -15.10 -28.89
N ILE A 91 2.12 -15.78 -27.73
CA ILE A 91 3.31 -16.44 -27.17
C ILE A 91 3.80 -17.56 -28.09
N GLN A 92 2.88 -18.37 -28.67
CA GLN A 92 3.25 -19.41 -29.63
C GLN A 92 3.91 -18.84 -30.89
N GLU A 93 3.40 -17.73 -31.41
CA GLU A 93 3.95 -17.07 -32.59
C GLU A 93 5.36 -16.54 -32.33
N ILE A 94 5.57 -15.85 -31.20
CA ILE A 94 6.89 -15.37 -30.78
C ILE A 94 7.87 -16.54 -30.63
N HIS A 95 7.44 -17.63 -29.98
CA HIS A 95 8.27 -18.83 -29.78
C HIS A 95 8.65 -19.52 -31.10
N ALA A 96 7.79 -19.46 -32.12
CA ALA A 96 8.04 -20.07 -33.42
C ALA A 96 8.99 -19.26 -34.31
N SER A 97 9.37 -18.03 -33.92
CA SER A 97 10.32 -17.20 -34.66
C SER A 97 11.73 -17.82 -34.64
N GLU A 98 12.44 -17.78 -35.77
CA GLU A 98 13.82 -18.31 -35.88
C GLU A 98 14.83 -17.54 -35.02
N ASP A 99 14.57 -16.25 -34.76
CA ASP A 99 15.44 -15.38 -33.96
C ASP A 99 14.63 -14.68 -32.85
N VAL A 100 14.17 -15.48 -31.89
CA VAL A 100 13.37 -15.01 -30.73
C VAL A 100 14.11 -13.94 -29.93
N PHE A 101 15.44 -14.03 -29.81
CA PHE A 101 16.23 -13.08 -29.01
C PHE A 101 16.23 -11.67 -29.58
N ARG A 102 15.98 -11.49 -30.89
CA ARG A 102 15.80 -10.17 -31.49
C ARG A 102 14.57 -9.43 -30.97
N LEU A 103 13.62 -10.14 -30.34
CA LEU A 103 12.35 -9.61 -29.82
C LEU A 103 12.39 -9.27 -28.32
N LEU A 104 13.52 -9.50 -27.65
CA LEU A 104 13.77 -9.22 -26.23
C LEU A 104 14.72 -8.03 -26.07
#